data_AF-A0A6N8FGY7-F1
#
_entry.id   AF-A0A6N8FGY7-F1
#
_cell.length_a   1.000
_cell.length_b   1.000
_cell.length_c   1.000
_cell.angle_alpha   90.00
_cell.angle_beta   90.00
_cell.angle_gamma   90.00
#
_symmetry.space_group_name_H-M   'P 1'
#
loop_
_entity.id
_entity.type
_entity.pdbx_description
1 polymer ?
#
loop_
_entity_poly.entity_id
_entity_poly.type
_entity_poly.pdbx_seq_one_letter_code
_entity_poly.pdbx_strand_id
1 'polypeptide(L)'
;MIMNFIRNNKIFAGVLAIIRVYIGYSWLTSGWGKVTGGGFDASGFLHGAVASAGGEHPAVQGWWAAFLESVAIPNAGLFSFLVMWGEVLVGVALILGIFTNFAALMGITMNFAFLFSGTVSTNAQMVLLTVFLIVAGFNAGRYGLDRWIIPFLKNYTPQKRDKKEIAVA
;
A
#
# COMPACT_ATOMS: atom_id res chain seq x y z
N MET A 1 -16.20 19.21 -7.37
CA MET A 1 -17.10 19.11 -6.21
C MET A 1 -16.73 17.95 -5.28
N ILE A 2 -16.69 16.71 -5.76
CA ILE A 2 -16.40 15.50 -4.97
C ILE A 2 -14.98 15.49 -4.37
N MET A 3 -13.95 15.82 -5.16
CA MET A 3 -12.56 15.85 -4.69
C MET A 3 -12.35 16.85 -3.53
N ASN A 4 -13.01 18.01 -3.57
CA ASN A 4 -12.93 19.01 -2.51
C ASN A 4 -13.61 18.54 -1.23
N PHE A 5 -14.71 17.80 -1.35
CA PHE A 5 -15.38 17.18 -0.21
C PHE A 5 -14.47 16.13 0.46
N ILE A 6 -13.90 15.22 -0.33
CA ILE A 6 -13.01 14.16 0.15
C ILE A 6 -11.75 14.73 0.81
N ARG A 7 -11.19 15.82 0.29
CA ARG A 7 -9.91 16.39 0.76
C ARG A 7 -10.03 17.42 1.88
N ASN A 8 -11.19 18.03 2.12
CA ASN A 8 -11.30 19.11 3.10
C ASN A 8 -12.30 18.84 4.23
N ASN A 9 -13.21 17.88 4.07
CA ASN A 9 -14.21 17.58 5.09
C ASN A 9 -13.60 16.83 6.28
N LYS A 10 -13.78 17.39 7.48
CA LYS A 10 -13.28 16.83 8.75
C LYS A 10 -13.99 15.53 9.15
N ILE A 11 -15.30 15.44 8.90
CA ILE A 11 -16.09 14.23 9.20
C ILE A 11 -15.63 13.10 8.30
N PHE A 12 -15.44 13.38 7.00
CA PHE A 12 -14.93 12.40 6.06
C PHE A 12 -13.51 11.93 6.41
N ALA A 13 -12.64 12.84 6.87
CA ALA A 13 -11.33 12.46 7.39
C ALA A 13 -11.41 11.50 8.59
N GLY A 14 -12.42 11.63 9.45
CA GLY A 14 -12.66 10.69 10.56
C GLY A 14 -13.05 9.30 10.06
N VAL A 15 -13.95 9.22 9.08
CA VAL A 15 -14.32 7.95 8.43
C VAL A 15 -13.10 7.29 7.76
N LEU A 16 -12.30 8.08 7.04
CA LEU A 16 -11.06 7.60 6.44
C LEU A 16 -10.06 7.10 7.47
N ALA A 17 -9.99 7.71 8.66
CA ALA A 17 -9.12 7.24 9.73
C ALA A 17 -9.54 5.85 10.24
N ILE A 18 -10.85 5.58 10.36
CA ILE A 18 -11.36 4.26 10.72
C ILE A 18 -11.01 3.24 9.63
N ILE A 19 -11.27 3.57 8.37
CA ILE A 19 -10.92 2.73 7.21
C ILE A 19 -9.41 2.44 7.17
N ARG A 20 -8.59 3.47 7.43
CA ARG A 20 -7.12 3.37 7.49
C ARG A 20 -6.68 2.39 8.57
N VAL A 21 -7.22 2.49 9.78
CA VAL A 21 -6.90 1.58 10.88
C VAL A 21 -7.35 0.16 10.57
N TYR A 22 -8.55 -0.01 9.97
CA TYR A 22 -9.03 -1.32 9.54
C TYR A 22 -8.10 -1.98 8.51
N ILE A 23 -7.72 -1.28 7.44
CA ILE A 23 -6.79 -1.81 6.44
C ILE A 23 -5.44 -2.11 7.08
N GLY A 24 -4.92 -1.19 7.91
CA GLY A 24 -3.65 -1.38 8.61
C GLY A 24 -3.67 -2.60 9.54
N TYR A 25 -4.77 -2.83 10.24
CA TYR A 25 -4.95 -4.00 11.10
C TYR A 25 -4.97 -5.31 10.31
N SER A 26 -5.67 -5.35 9.17
CA SER A 26 -5.68 -6.53 8.29
C SER A 26 -4.28 -6.88 7.79
N TRP A 27 -3.51 -5.88 7.35
CA TRP A 27 -2.12 -6.07 6.93
C TRP A 27 -1.22 -6.52 8.07
N LEU A 28 -1.33 -5.88 9.23
CA LEU A 28 -0.51 -6.22 10.39
C LEU A 28 -0.80 -7.64 10.86
N THR A 29 -2.06 -8.05 10.92
CA THR A 29 -2.44 -9.40 11.35
C THR A 29 -1.91 -10.46 10.36
N SER A 30 -2.05 -10.21 9.05
CA SER A 30 -1.52 -11.09 8.01
C SER A 30 0.02 -11.21 8.06
N GLY A 31 0.71 -10.07 8.10
CA GLY A 31 2.16 -10.02 8.11
C GLY A 31 2.76 -10.56 9.42
N TRP A 32 2.13 -10.27 10.56
CA TRP A 32 2.58 -10.77 11.85
C TRP A 32 2.52 -12.30 11.90
N GLY A 33 1.43 -12.90 11.41
CA GLY A 33 1.32 -14.36 11.29
C GLY A 33 2.44 -14.97 10.44
N LYS A 34 2.85 -14.29 9.35
CA LYS A 34 3.97 -14.70 8.49
C LYS A 34 5.32 -14.62 9.20
N VAL A 35 5.56 -13.56 9.97
CA VAL A 35 6.80 -13.37 10.73
C VAL A 35 6.91 -14.38 11.88
N THR A 36 5.85 -14.57 12.67
CA THR A 36 5.89 -15.46 13.84
C THR A 36 5.72 -16.94 13.50
N GLY A 37 5.25 -17.26 12.30
CA GLY A 37 4.94 -18.62 11.85
C GLY A 37 6.14 -19.51 11.50
N GLY A 38 7.38 -19.04 11.68
CA GLY A 38 8.58 -19.88 11.48
C GLY A 38 9.23 -19.80 10.10
N GLY A 39 8.88 -18.78 9.30
CA GLY A 39 9.48 -18.51 7.99
C GLY A 39 8.47 -18.64 6.86
N PHE A 40 7.83 -17.52 6.50
CA PHE A 40 6.95 -17.48 5.34
C PHE A 40 7.72 -17.75 4.04
N ASP A 41 7.18 -18.66 3.21
CA ASP A 41 7.68 -18.96 1.87
C ASP A 41 6.57 -18.71 0.84
N ALA A 42 6.82 -17.77 -0.07
CA ALA A 42 5.92 -17.42 -1.16
C ALA A 42 6.00 -18.40 -2.33
N SER A 43 6.99 -19.30 -2.39
CA SER A 43 7.23 -20.17 -3.56
C SER A 43 5.99 -20.98 -3.94
N GLY A 44 5.33 -21.60 -2.96
CA GLY A 44 4.09 -22.36 -3.20
C GLY A 44 2.95 -21.48 -3.74
N PHE A 45 2.81 -20.26 -3.23
CA PHE A 45 1.83 -19.30 -3.72
C PHE A 45 2.13 -18.88 -5.17
N LEU A 46 3.39 -18.59 -5.49
CA LEU A 46 3.81 -18.18 -6.84
C LEU A 46 3.60 -19.29 -7.87
N HIS A 47 3.96 -20.53 -7.54
CA HIS A 47 3.70 -21.69 -8.41
C HIS A 47 2.21 -21.95 -8.59
N GLY A 48 1.41 -21.82 -7.53
CA GLY A 48 -0.06 -21.93 -7.63
C GLY A 48 -0.68 -20.86 -8.53
N ALA A 49 -0.16 -19.64 -8.48
CA ALA A 49 -0.60 -18.55 -9.35
C ALA A 49 -0.26 -18.81 -10.83
N VAL A 50 0.94 -19.32 -11.13
CA VAL A 50 1.32 -19.73 -12.50
C VAL A 50 0.43 -20.87 -13.00
N ALA A 51 0.18 -21.90 -12.18
CA ALA A 51 -0.72 -22.99 -12.53
C ALA A 51 -2.15 -22.50 -12.84
N SER A 52 -2.59 -21.45 -12.15
CA SER A 52 -3.89 -20.81 -12.36
C SER A 52 -3.99 -19.98 -13.65
N ALA A 53 -2.91 -19.88 -14.43
CA ALA A 53 -2.90 -19.28 -15.76
C ALA A 53 -3.21 -20.28 -16.88
N GLY A 54 -3.33 -21.58 -16.57
CA GLY A 54 -3.75 -22.63 -17.49
C GLY A 54 -5.26 -22.88 -17.49
N GLY A 55 -5.74 -23.66 -18.46
CA GLY A 55 -7.15 -24.08 -18.58
C GLY A 55 -8.03 -23.20 -19.47
N GLU A 56 -9.31 -23.55 -19.59
CA GLU A 56 -10.29 -22.84 -20.45
C GLU A 56 -10.70 -21.45 -19.89
N HIS A 57 -10.62 -21.27 -18.57
CA HIS A 57 -10.93 -20.02 -17.88
C HIS A 57 -9.81 -19.64 -16.90
N PRO A 58 -8.68 -19.11 -17.40
CA PRO A 58 -7.52 -18.81 -16.57
C PRO A 58 -7.84 -17.69 -15.58
N ALA A 59 -7.59 -17.94 -14.30
CA ALA A 59 -7.76 -16.94 -13.24
C ALA A 59 -6.58 -15.95 -13.20
N VAL A 60 -5.42 -16.36 -13.72
CA VAL A 60 -4.22 -15.53 -13.84
C VAL A 60 -3.93 -15.24 -15.31
N GLN A 61 -3.64 -13.99 -15.63
CA GLN A 61 -3.34 -13.59 -17.01
C GLN A 61 -1.93 -14.03 -17.43
N GLY A 62 -1.77 -14.46 -18.68
CA GLY A 62 -0.50 -15.02 -19.18
C GLY A 62 0.70 -14.07 -19.05
N TRP A 63 0.50 -12.74 -19.19
CA TRP A 63 1.56 -11.76 -19.00
C TRP A 63 2.06 -11.70 -17.54
N TRP A 64 1.16 -11.89 -16.57
CA TRP A 64 1.51 -11.95 -15.16
C TRP A 64 2.21 -13.26 -14.85
N ALA A 65 1.70 -14.38 -15.37
CA ALA A 65 2.36 -15.69 -15.25
C ALA A 65 3.80 -15.66 -15.78
N ALA A 66 4.05 -15.04 -16.93
CA ALA A 66 5.39 -14.87 -17.47
C ALA A 66 6.32 -14.07 -16.53
N PHE A 67 5.81 -13.02 -15.88
CA PHE A 67 6.56 -12.28 -14.84
C PHE A 67 6.84 -13.17 -13.62
N LEU A 68 5.85 -13.96 -13.18
CA LEU A 68 6.01 -14.87 -12.05
C LEU A 68 7.09 -15.91 -12.34
N GLU A 69 7.09 -16.53 -13.52
CA GLU A 69 8.08 -17.53 -13.93
C GLU A 69 9.48 -16.95 -14.12
N SER A 70 9.61 -15.78 -14.76
CA SER A 70 10.91 -15.21 -15.11
C SER A 70 11.57 -14.40 -13.99
N VAL A 71 10.78 -13.82 -13.08
CA VAL A 71 11.28 -12.90 -12.05
C VAL A 71 10.91 -13.38 -10.65
N ALA A 72 9.63 -13.65 -10.39
CA ALA A 72 9.18 -13.86 -9.02
C ALA A 72 9.65 -15.21 -8.43
N ILE A 73 9.51 -16.30 -9.18
CA ILE A 73 9.90 -17.66 -8.76
C ILE A 73 11.42 -17.78 -8.56
N PRO A 74 12.29 -17.33 -9.50
CA PRO A 74 13.74 -17.36 -9.29
C PRO A 74 14.19 -16.52 -8.08
N ASN A 75 13.42 -15.51 -7.70
CA ASN A 75 13.69 -14.62 -6.57
C ASN A 75 12.71 -14.83 -5.40
N ALA A 76 12.13 -16.03 -5.25
CA ALA A 76 11.04 -16.26 -4.29
C ALA A 76 11.42 -15.93 -2.84
N GLY A 77 12.69 -16.13 -2.45
CA GLY A 77 13.17 -15.71 -1.12
C GLY A 77 13.10 -14.20 -0.89
N LEU A 78 13.42 -13.40 -1.92
CA LEU A 78 13.30 -11.94 -1.87
C LEU A 78 11.83 -11.53 -1.76
N PHE A 79 10.95 -12.10 -2.58
CA PHE A 79 9.51 -11.79 -2.53
C PHE A 79 8.88 -12.24 -1.21
N SER A 80 9.31 -13.37 -0.65
CA SER A 80 8.88 -13.84 0.67
C SER A 80 9.24 -12.82 1.75
N PHE A 81 10.48 -12.34 1.75
CA PHE A 81 10.95 -11.30 2.66
C PHE A 81 10.19 -9.98 2.49
N LEU A 82 10.06 -9.50 1.25
CA LEU A 82 9.39 -8.24 0.92
C LEU A 82 7.91 -8.26 1.29
N VAL A 83 7.19 -9.34 1.00
CA VAL A 83 5.79 -9.50 1.40
C VAL A 83 5.70 -9.53 2.91
N MET A 84 6.43 -10.43 3.58
CA MET A 84 6.37 -10.60 5.02
C MET A 84 6.59 -9.28 5.78
N TRP A 85 7.66 -8.54 5.47
CA TRP A 85 7.94 -7.25 6.12
C TRP A 85 7.09 -6.11 5.58
N GLY A 86 6.77 -6.12 4.28
CA GLY A 86 5.91 -5.12 3.67
C GLY A 86 4.54 -5.07 4.32
N GLU A 87 3.93 -6.22 4.59
CA GLU A 87 2.64 -6.34 5.27
C GLU A 87 2.69 -5.75 6.69
N VAL A 88 3.71 -6.09 7.47
CA VAL A 88 3.87 -5.57 8.83
C VAL A 88 4.10 -4.05 8.82
N LEU A 89 5.05 -3.58 8.00
CA LEU A 89 5.43 -2.17 7.96
C LEU A 89 4.29 -1.29 7.44
N VAL A 90 3.59 -1.72 6.38
CA VAL A 90 2.41 -1.01 5.87
C VAL A 90 1.29 -1.03 6.92
N GLY A 91 1.07 -2.16 7.59
CA GLY A 91 0.07 -2.29 8.64
C GLY A 91 0.30 -1.30 9.79
N VAL A 92 1.51 -1.29 10.34
CA VAL A 92 1.91 -0.35 11.41
C VAL A 92 1.81 1.11 10.93
N ALA A 93 2.34 1.41 9.76
CA ALA A 93 2.34 2.77 9.21
C ALA A 93 0.91 3.30 9.02
N LEU A 94 -0.02 2.48 8.52
CA LEU A 94 -1.43 2.86 8.37
C LEU A 94 -2.14 3.00 9.71
N ILE A 95 -1.92 2.11 10.67
CA ILE A 95 -2.55 2.23 12.01
C ILE A 95 -2.13 3.54 12.67
N LEU A 96 -0.82 3.78 12.76
CA LEU A 96 -0.25 4.98 13.37
C LEU A 96 -0.52 6.24 12.54
N GLY A 97 -0.80 6.07 11.24
CA GLY A 97 -0.96 7.16 10.28
C GLY A 97 0.35 7.91 10.07
N ILE A 98 1.45 7.17 9.88
CA ILE A 98 2.78 7.66 9.53
C ILE A 98 3.01 7.38 8.04
N PHE A 99 3.36 8.41 7.27
CA PHE A 99 3.47 8.38 5.82
C PHE A 99 2.25 7.74 5.14
N THR A 100 1.03 8.13 5.56
CA THR A 100 -0.23 7.44 5.21
C THR A 100 -0.40 7.21 3.72
N ASN A 101 -0.13 8.20 2.88
CA ASN A 101 -0.27 8.06 1.42
C ASN A 101 0.74 7.07 0.83
N PHE A 102 1.98 7.09 1.34
CA PHE A 102 3.01 6.16 0.90
C PHE A 102 2.70 4.74 1.34
N ALA A 103 2.31 4.56 2.61
CA ALA A 103 1.87 3.26 3.13
C ALA A 103 0.65 2.72 2.35
N ALA A 104 -0.33 3.57 2.02
CA ALA A 104 -1.47 3.21 1.19
C ALA A 104 -1.05 2.82 -0.24
N LEU A 105 -0.07 3.52 -0.83
CA LEU A 105 0.48 3.17 -2.14
C LEU A 105 1.19 1.80 -2.11
N MET A 106 2.02 1.54 -1.11
CA MET A 106 2.68 0.24 -0.98
C MET A 106 1.67 -0.89 -0.73
N GLY A 107 0.67 -0.65 0.12
CA GLY A 107 -0.41 -1.59 0.38
C GLY A 107 -1.26 -1.88 -0.86
N ILE A 108 -1.58 -0.88 -1.69
CA ILE A 108 -2.35 -1.13 -2.91
C ILE A 108 -1.52 -1.90 -3.95
N THR A 109 -0.22 -1.65 -4.05
CA THR A 109 0.69 -2.41 -4.92
C THR A 109 0.72 -3.90 -4.54
N MET A 110 0.84 -4.22 -3.25
CA MET A 110 0.81 -5.62 -2.79
C MET A 110 -0.57 -6.27 -3.05
N ASN A 111 -1.68 -5.56 -2.78
CA ASN A 111 -3.01 -6.06 -3.13
C ASN A 111 -3.14 -6.39 -4.62
N PHE A 112 -2.63 -5.53 -5.51
CA PHE A 112 -2.66 -5.79 -6.95
C PHE A 112 -1.81 -7.01 -7.32
N ALA A 113 -0.63 -7.17 -6.72
CA ALA A 113 0.17 -8.37 -6.92
C ALA A 113 -0.59 -9.65 -6.53
N PHE A 114 -1.34 -9.62 -5.43
CA PHE A 114 -2.19 -10.74 -4.99
C PHE A 114 -3.41 -10.96 -5.90
N LEU A 115 -4.05 -9.88 -6.35
CA LEU A 115 -5.18 -9.93 -7.29
C LEU A 115 -4.76 -10.53 -8.63
N PHE A 116 -3.66 -10.08 -9.20
CA PHE A 116 -3.12 -10.64 -10.45
C PHE A 116 -2.66 -12.08 -10.29
N SER A 117 -2.33 -12.49 -9.08
CA SER A 117 -2.00 -13.89 -8.73
C SER A 117 -3.24 -14.75 -8.42
N GLY A 118 -4.46 -14.24 -8.65
CA GLY A 118 -5.71 -15.01 -8.57
C GLY A 118 -6.48 -14.92 -7.25
N THR A 119 -5.99 -14.16 -6.26
CA THR A 119 -6.69 -14.02 -4.96
C THR A 119 -7.58 -12.78 -4.91
N VAL A 120 -8.82 -12.92 -5.37
CA VAL A 120 -9.69 -11.74 -5.59
C VAL A 120 -10.47 -11.30 -4.35
N SER A 121 -10.91 -12.21 -3.50
CA SER A 121 -11.95 -11.99 -2.49
C SER A 121 -11.77 -10.74 -1.61
N THR A 122 -10.99 -10.82 -0.54
CA THR A 122 -10.78 -9.73 0.41
C THR A 122 -9.86 -8.64 -0.16
N ASN A 123 -8.95 -9.01 -1.06
CA ASN A 123 -8.00 -8.09 -1.68
C ASN A 123 -8.70 -7.02 -2.54
N ALA A 124 -9.73 -7.38 -3.31
CA ALA A 124 -10.47 -6.41 -4.11
C ALA A 124 -11.18 -5.35 -3.25
N GLN A 125 -11.75 -5.77 -2.12
CA GLN A 125 -12.36 -4.85 -1.16
C GLN A 125 -11.31 -3.92 -0.54
N MET A 126 -10.14 -4.45 -0.18
CA MET A 126 -9.03 -3.66 0.35
C MET A 126 -8.50 -2.65 -0.66
N VAL A 127 -8.40 -3.00 -1.95
CA VAL A 127 -8.04 -2.06 -3.02
C VAL A 127 -9.03 -0.91 -3.06
N LEU A 128 -10.33 -1.20 -3.11
CA LEU A 128 -11.37 -0.17 -3.18
C LEU A 128 -11.25 0.83 -2.02
N LEU A 129 -11.13 0.33 -0.79
CA LEU A 129 -10.97 1.17 0.39
C LEU A 129 -9.66 1.97 0.38
N THR A 130 -8.57 1.37 -0.11
CA THR A 130 -7.26 2.01 -0.20
C THR A 130 -7.24 3.13 -1.26
N VAL A 131 -7.98 3.00 -2.35
CA VAL A 131 -8.13 4.08 -3.36
C VAL A 131 -8.73 5.33 -2.71
N PHE A 132 -9.74 5.20 -1.84
CA PHE A 132 -10.29 6.35 -1.13
C PHE A 132 -9.26 7.04 -0.22
N LEU A 133 -8.37 6.27 0.42
CA LEU A 133 -7.26 6.83 1.21
C LEU A 133 -6.29 7.62 0.33
N ILE A 134 -5.87 7.06 -0.81
CA ILE A 134 -4.94 7.71 -1.74
C ILE A 134 -5.54 9.00 -2.33
N VAL A 135 -6.80 8.95 -2.76
CA VAL A 135 -7.50 10.12 -3.36
C VAL A 135 -7.66 11.26 -2.35
N ALA A 136 -7.89 10.92 -1.07
CA ALA A 136 -7.99 11.88 0.02
C ALA A 136 -6.66 12.56 0.37
N GLY A 137 -5.52 11.97 -0.02
CA GLY A 137 -4.21 12.57 0.13
C GLY A 137 -3.92 13.01 1.56
N PHE A 138 -3.45 14.24 1.76
CA PHE A 138 -3.15 14.78 3.08
C PHE A 138 -4.32 14.72 4.09
N ASN A 139 -5.58 14.62 3.62
CA ASN A 139 -6.73 14.52 4.52
C ASN A 139 -6.85 13.13 5.17
N ALA A 140 -6.35 12.05 4.52
CA ALA A 140 -6.32 10.70 5.10
C ALA A 140 -5.34 10.59 6.29
N GLY A 141 -4.28 11.39 6.29
CA GLY A 141 -3.31 11.50 7.39
C GLY A 141 -3.73 12.48 8.50
N ARG A 142 -4.88 13.17 8.37
CA ARG A 142 -5.27 14.27 9.27
C ARG A 142 -5.40 13.86 10.74
N TYR A 143 -5.91 12.66 10.97
CA TYR A 143 -6.03 12.03 12.29
C TYR A 143 -4.96 10.94 12.50
N GLY A 144 -3.79 11.11 11.88
CA GLY A 144 -2.61 10.28 12.09
C GLY A 144 -1.43 11.10 12.61
N LEU A 145 -0.33 10.41 12.92
CA LEU A 145 0.93 11.05 13.32
C LEU A 145 1.56 11.89 12.20
N ASP A 146 1.11 11.73 10.95
CA ASP A 146 1.44 12.60 9.81
C ASP A 146 1.26 14.08 10.11
N ARG A 147 0.26 14.43 10.93
CA ARG A 147 0.02 15.81 11.36
C ARG A 147 1.21 16.41 12.11
N TRP A 148 2.01 15.58 12.78
CA TRP A 148 3.13 16.00 13.63
C TRP A 148 4.47 15.79 12.91
N ILE A 149 4.60 14.68 12.17
CA ILE A 149 5.81 14.29 11.46
C ILE A 149 6.08 15.21 10.25
N ILE A 150 5.06 15.55 9.46
CA ILE A 150 5.25 16.36 8.24
C ILE A 150 5.74 17.79 8.56
N PRO A 151 5.16 18.53 9.52
CA PRO A 151 5.68 19.84 9.91
C PRO A 151 7.09 19.75 10.51
N PHE A 152 7.35 18.71 11.31
CA PHE A 152 8.68 18.49 11.90
C PHE A 152 9.73 18.34 10.80
N LEU A 153 9.53 17.44 9.84
CA LEU A 153 10.45 17.26 8.70
C LEU A 153 10.64 18.55 7.90
N LYS A 154 9.56 19.30 7.64
CA LYS A 154 9.63 20.57 6.88
C LYS A 154 10.48 21.63 7.57
N ASN A 155 10.55 21.63 8.90
CA ASN A 155 11.37 22.58 9.66
C ASN A 155 12.87 22.26 9.62
N TYR A 156 13.25 21.00 9.35
CA TYR A 156 14.64 20.58 9.24
C TYR A 156 15.14 20.48 7.79
N THR A 157 14.26 20.64 6.79
CA THR A 157 14.67 20.73 5.39
C THR A 157 15.02 22.19 5.05
N PRO A 158 16.28 22.53 4.74
CA PRO A 158 16.65 23.88 4.37
C PRO A 158 15.93 24.26 3.05
N GLN A 159 14.97 25.18 3.15
CA GLN A 159 14.35 25.78 1.97
C GLN A 159 15.38 26.69 1.30
N LYS A 160 15.95 26.25 0.17
CA LYS A 160 16.57 27.18 -0.79
C LYS A 160 15.48 28.14 -1.26
N ARG A 161 15.46 29.35 -0.69
CA ARG A 161 14.69 30.48 -1.20
C ARG A 161 15.41 30.96 -2.46
N ASP A 162 14.98 30.48 -3.63
CA ASP A 162 15.34 31.14 -4.87
C ASP A 162 14.61 32.50 -4.91
N LYS A 163 15.30 33.54 -4.42
CA LYS A 163 14.94 34.93 -4.71
C LYS A 163 15.18 35.14 -6.20
N LYS A 164 14.13 35.02 -7.02
CA LYS A 164 14.12 35.69 -8.32
C LYS A 164 14.06 37.19 -8.06
N GLU A 165 15.21 37.84 -8.05
CA GLU A 165 15.29 39.29 -8.24
C GLU A 165 14.67 39.60 -9.60
N ILE A 166 13.55 40.33 -9.57
CA ILE A 166 12.97 40.95 -10.75
C ILE A 166 13.92 42.10 -11.09
N ALA A 167 14.81 41.86 -12.05
CA ALA A 167 15.56 42.94 -12.68
C ALA A 167 14.56 43.80 -13.46
N VAL A 168 14.21 44.95 -12.89
CA VAL A 168 13.58 46.04 -13.61
C VAL A 168 14.68 46.71 -14.43
N ALA A 169 14.55 46.66 -15.74
CA ALA A 169 15.28 47.49 -16.70
C ALA A 169 14.27 47.98 -17.75
#